data_AF-A0A448PIT8-F1
#
_entry.id   AF-A0A448PIT8-F1
#
_cell.length_a   1.000
_cell.length_b   1.000
_cell.length_c   1.000
_cell.angle_alpha   90.00
_cell.angle_beta   90.00
_cell.angle_gamma   90.00
#
_symmetry.space_group_name_H-M   'P 1'
#
loop_
_entity.id
_entity.type
_entity.pdbx_description
1 polymer ?
#
loop_
_entity_poly.entity_id
_entity_poly.type
_entity_poly.pdbx_seq_one_letter_code
_entity_poly.pdbx_strand_id
1 'polypeptide(L)'
;MKTSTDTDTDKRITADTMIRHPLVVPPSASAYQFYAFPLAIIETRPESQDWVLSNFIQTCFNPDHMAPVPFCHFLYDYRDNPFLTSHSMTWDWVRELVTSPTGFIAEQVQSGYYVYLSADEFYVPRRPNYQRMHFVHDMLVVGSTPDGSQFEVAGFDERGGYLTAR
;
A
#
# COMPACT_ATOMS: atom_id res chain seq x y z
N MET A 1 -41.79 5.84 36.70
CA MET A 1 -41.39 4.46 36.32
C MET A 1 -41.52 4.34 34.80
N LYS A 2 -40.46 4.66 34.06
CA LYS A 2 -40.26 4.26 32.67
C LYS A 2 -38.79 3.93 32.52
N THR A 3 -38.56 2.71 32.09
CA THR A 3 -37.31 1.95 32.09
C THR A 3 -36.32 2.52 31.09
N SER A 4 -35.06 2.62 31.54
CA SER A 4 -33.88 2.68 30.70
C SER A 4 -33.76 1.41 29.88
N THR A 5 -33.28 1.53 28.64
CA THR A 5 -32.28 0.67 27.96
C THR A 5 -32.46 0.82 26.45
N ASP A 6 -31.63 1.63 25.81
CA ASP A 6 -31.10 1.29 24.48
C ASP A 6 -29.97 2.27 24.09
N THR A 7 -28.76 2.05 24.62
CA THR A 7 -27.56 2.83 24.22
C THR A 7 -26.32 1.96 24.01
N ASP A 8 -26.44 0.63 23.95
CA ASP A 8 -25.28 -0.28 23.84
C ASP A 8 -25.18 -1.01 22.48
N THR A 9 -26.14 -0.79 21.58
CA THR A 9 -26.20 -1.51 20.30
C THR A 9 -25.51 -0.75 19.15
N ASP A 10 -25.32 0.56 19.31
CA ASP A 10 -24.77 1.45 18.26
C ASP A 10 -23.24 1.61 18.30
N LYS A 11 -22.57 1.07 19.34
CA LYS A 11 -21.10 1.05 19.45
C LYS A 11 -20.45 -0.23 18.92
N ARG A 12 -21.25 -1.20 18.49
CA ARG A 12 -20.78 -2.51 18.00
C ARG A 12 -20.64 -2.58 16.48
N ILE A 13 -20.85 -1.48 15.77
CA ILE A 13 -20.46 -1.33 14.36
C ILE A 13 -19.11 -0.60 14.34
N THR A 14 -17.92 -1.20 14.42
CA THR A 14 -17.43 -2.56 14.73
C THR A 14 -15.92 -2.36 14.82
N ALA A 15 -15.28 -2.58 15.96
CA ALA A 15 -13.81 -2.50 16.07
C ALA A 15 -13.09 -3.47 15.09
N ASP A 16 -13.81 -4.43 14.53
CA ASP A 16 -13.33 -5.45 13.60
C ASP A 16 -13.59 -5.16 12.11
N THR A 17 -14.31 -4.09 11.74
CA THR A 17 -14.56 -3.82 10.31
C THR A 17 -13.34 -3.20 9.66
N MET A 18 -12.66 -3.98 8.82
CA MET A 18 -11.55 -3.53 7.98
C MET A 18 -12.00 -2.40 7.04
N ILE A 19 -11.36 -1.25 7.17
CA ILE A 19 -11.44 -0.15 6.19
C ILE A 19 -10.49 -0.48 5.05
N ARG A 20 -10.93 -0.30 3.80
CA ARG A 20 -10.15 -0.57 2.59
C ARG A 20 -10.26 0.57 1.61
N HIS A 21 -9.15 0.90 0.99
CA HIS A 21 -9.11 1.83 -0.13
C HIS A 21 -9.09 1.08 -1.47
N PRO A 22 -9.70 1.65 -2.52
CA PRO A 22 -9.77 1.01 -3.83
C PRO A 22 -8.39 0.80 -4.43
N LEU A 23 -8.17 -0.31 -5.12
CA LEU A 23 -6.89 -0.61 -5.75
C LEU A 23 -7.09 -1.41 -7.04
N VAL A 24 -6.38 -1.06 -8.10
CA VAL A 24 -6.33 -1.86 -9.34
C VAL A 24 -5.30 -2.98 -9.16
N VAL A 25 -5.74 -4.23 -9.37
CA VAL A 25 -4.94 -5.43 -9.11
C VAL A 25 -5.08 -6.43 -10.27
N PRO A 26 -4.05 -6.65 -11.11
CA PRO A 26 -2.80 -5.89 -11.19
C PRO A 26 -2.97 -4.54 -11.92
N PRO A 27 -2.13 -3.52 -11.64
CA PRO A 27 -2.06 -2.30 -12.45
C PRO A 27 -1.41 -2.57 -13.81
N SER A 28 -1.48 -1.56 -14.69
CA SER A 28 -0.96 -1.64 -16.07
C SER A 28 0.53 -1.95 -16.15
N ALA A 29 1.34 -1.53 -15.17
CA ALA A 29 2.73 -1.97 -15.02
C ALA A 29 3.00 -2.48 -13.59
N SER A 30 3.35 -3.76 -13.49
CA SER A 30 3.56 -4.48 -12.23
C SER A 30 4.84 -5.33 -12.25
N ALA A 31 5.90 -4.87 -12.91
CA ALA A 31 7.20 -5.57 -12.85
C ALA A 31 7.95 -5.27 -11.55
N TYR A 32 7.71 -4.10 -10.95
CA TYR A 32 8.38 -3.61 -9.75
C TYR A 32 7.37 -2.96 -8.80
N GLN A 33 7.48 -3.22 -7.49
CA GLN A 33 6.53 -2.72 -6.49
C GLN A 33 6.46 -1.20 -6.44
N PHE A 34 7.61 -0.54 -6.54
CA PHE A 34 7.68 0.92 -6.55
C PHE A 34 6.96 1.57 -7.75
N TYR A 35 6.77 0.85 -8.88
CA TYR A 35 5.87 1.29 -9.96
C TYR A 35 4.43 0.79 -9.77
N ALA A 36 4.28 -0.47 -9.34
CA ALA A 36 2.97 -1.09 -9.20
C ALA A 36 2.10 -0.35 -8.18
N PHE A 37 2.66 0.05 -7.03
CA PHE A 37 1.92 0.71 -5.96
C PHE A 37 1.25 2.03 -6.37
N PRO A 38 1.97 3.05 -6.87
CA PRO A 38 1.34 4.29 -7.30
C PRO A 38 0.37 4.08 -8.46
N LEU A 39 0.70 3.22 -9.43
CA LEU A 39 -0.18 2.91 -10.56
C LEU A 39 -1.49 2.26 -10.10
N ALA A 40 -1.39 1.29 -9.20
CA ALA A 40 -2.55 0.60 -8.63
C ALA A 40 -3.50 1.54 -7.89
N ILE A 41 -2.99 2.66 -7.34
CA ILE A 41 -3.81 3.71 -6.72
C ILE A 41 -4.41 4.62 -7.79
N ILE A 42 -3.61 5.21 -8.68
CA ILE A 42 -4.10 6.23 -9.61
C ILE A 42 -5.02 5.66 -10.69
N GLU A 43 -4.79 4.41 -11.13
CA GLU A 43 -5.60 3.75 -12.17
C GLU A 43 -7.03 3.44 -11.70
N THR A 44 -7.32 3.60 -10.41
CA THR A 44 -8.72 3.63 -9.91
C THR A 44 -9.50 4.83 -10.45
N ARG A 45 -8.81 5.85 -10.95
CA ARG A 45 -9.37 7.07 -11.55
C ARG A 45 -9.23 7.00 -13.07
N PRO A 46 -10.33 6.93 -13.83
CA PRO A 46 -10.27 6.90 -15.29
C PRO A 46 -9.48 8.06 -15.90
N GLU A 47 -9.50 9.23 -15.27
CA GLU A 47 -8.82 10.44 -15.74
C GLU A 47 -7.28 10.33 -15.65
N SER A 48 -6.76 9.37 -14.88
CA SER A 48 -5.31 9.14 -14.78
C SER A 48 -4.72 8.50 -16.03
N GLN A 49 -5.56 7.92 -16.91
CA GLN A 49 -5.11 7.13 -18.04
C GLN A 49 -4.22 7.93 -18.99
N ASP A 50 -4.55 9.20 -19.26
CA ASP A 50 -3.73 10.06 -20.13
C ASP A 50 -2.35 10.32 -19.54
N TRP A 51 -2.27 10.49 -18.22
CA TRP A 51 -0.99 10.62 -17.52
C TRP A 51 -0.21 9.31 -17.58
N VAL A 52 -0.83 8.17 -17.28
CA VAL A 52 -0.17 6.86 -17.34
C VAL A 52 0.38 6.62 -18.75
N LEU A 53 -0.44 6.80 -19.79
CA LEU A 53 0.00 6.58 -21.17
C LEU A 53 1.12 7.56 -21.56
N SER A 54 0.99 8.84 -21.25
CA SER A 54 2.02 9.85 -21.59
C SER A 54 3.36 9.58 -20.93
N ASN A 55 3.33 9.03 -19.72
CA ASN A 55 4.52 8.74 -18.95
C ASN A 55 5.15 7.39 -19.34
N PHE A 56 4.34 6.37 -19.65
CA PHE A 56 4.85 5.04 -20.00
C PHE A 56 4.98 4.79 -21.52
N ILE A 57 4.72 5.79 -22.39
CA ILE A 57 4.81 5.62 -23.86
C ILE A 57 6.22 5.28 -24.36
N GLN A 58 7.26 5.79 -23.69
CA GLN A 58 8.67 5.55 -24.05
C GLN A 58 9.32 4.45 -23.22
N THR A 59 8.51 3.59 -22.59
CA THR A 59 9.01 2.45 -21.83
C THR A 59 9.91 1.59 -22.71
N CYS A 60 11.15 1.41 -22.26
CA CYS A 60 12.12 0.55 -22.90
C CYS A 60 12.55 -0.55 -21.93
N PHE A 61 12.87 -1.72 -22.50
CA PHE A 61 13.32 -2.89 -21.76
C PHE A 61 14.76 -3.24 -22.15
N ASN A 62 15.63 -3.38 -21.16
CA ASN A 62 16.95 -3.95 -21.38
C ASN A 62 16.92 -5.47 -21.09
N PRO A 63 17.23 -6.33 -22.08
CA PRO A 63 17.27 -7.78 -21.86
C PRO A 63 18.40 -8.22 -20.93
N ASP A 64 19.41 -7.38 -20.68
CA ASP A 64 20.42 -7.64 -19.66
C ASP A 64 19.85 -7.33 -18.26
N HIS A 65 19.63 -8.38 -17.47
CA HIS A 65 19.12 -8.30 -16.10
C HIS A 65 20.06 -7.58 -15.12
N MET A 66 21.32 -7.36 -15.50
CA MET A 66 22.29 -6.61 -14.70
C MET A 66 22.33 -5.12 -15.06
N ALA A 67 21.57 -4.68 -16.07
CA ALA A 67 21.49 -3.27 -16.45
C ALA A 67 20.79 -2.42 -15.38
N PRO A 68 21.12 -1.12 -15.26
CA PRO A 68 20.40 -0.20 -14.38
C PRO A 68 18.92 -0.16 -14.77
N VAL A 69 18.04 -0.35 -13.77
CA VAL A 69 16.55 -0.39 -13.82
C VAL A 69 16.02 -0.61 -15.24
N PRO A 70 15.75 -1.85 -15.66
CA PRO A 70 15.43 -2.19 -17.05
C PRO A 70 14.05 -1.69 -17.51
N PHE A 71 13.36 -0.88 -16.71
CA PHE A 71 12.04 -0.34 -16.99
C PHE A 71 11.95 1.04 -16.32
N CYS A 72 12.33 2.12 -17.02
CA CYS A 72 12.26 3.46 -16.42
C CYS A 72 11.22 4.34 -17.13
N HIS A 73 10.40 4.99 -16.30
CA HIS A 73 9.70 6.19 -16.69
C HIS A 73 10.69 7.37 -16.71
N PHE A 74 10.56 8.31 -17.66
CA PHE A 74 11.53 9.40 -17.89
C PHE A 74 11.57 10.51 -16.82
N LEU A 75 10.69 10.50 -15.80
CA LEU A 75 10.68 11.50 -14.72
C LEU A 75 11.46 11.06 -13.47
N TYR A 76 12.05 12.07 -12.81
CA TYR A 76 13.00 11.97 -11.69
C TYR A 76 12.42 11.37 -10.39
N ASP A 77 11.10 11.32 -10.22
CA ASP A 77 10.43 10.69 -9.07
C ASP A 77 9.06 10.15 -9.50
N TYR A 78 8.85 8.84 -9.37
CA TYR A 78 7.61 8.17 -9.74
C TYR A 78 6.40 8.58 -8.87
N ARG A 79 6.65 9.26 -7.75
CA ARG A 79 5.63 9.80 -6.84
C ARG A 79 5.10 11.15 -7.29
N ASP A 80 5.80 11.83 -8.21
CA ASP A 80 5.40 13.14 -8.73
C ASP A 80 4.31 12.96 -9.80
N ASN A 81 3.06 13.02 -9.36
CA ASN A 81 1.89 12.77 -10.18
C ASN A 81 0.70 13.64 -9.73
N PRO A 82 -0.02 14.33 -10.63
CA PRO A 82 -1.18 15.16 -10.29
C PRO A 82 -2.34 14.40 -9.64
N PHE A 83 -2.39 13.08 -9.77
CA PHE A 83 -3.40 12.19 -9.19
C PHE A 83 -2.98 11.61 -7.83
N LEU A 84 -1.77 11.88 -7.35
CA LEU A 84 -1.23 11.33 -6.11
C LEU A 84 -0.63 12.43 -5.23
N THR A 85 -1.25 12.68 -4.08
CA THR A 85 -0.61 13.46 -3.01
C THR A 85 0.20 12.51 -2.15
N SER A 86 1.50 12.79 -1.99
CA SER A 86 2.39 11.95 -1.17
C SER A 86 3.02 12.75 -0.03
N HIS A 87 3.13 12.09 1.11
CA HIS A 87 3.86 12.58 2.28
C HIS A 87 4.87 11.51 2.68
N SER A 88 6.07 11.92 3.04
CA SER A 88 7.13 11.00 3.45
C SER A 88 7.64 11.37 4.83
N MET A 89 7.87 10.34 5.64
CA MET A 89 8.43 10.44 6.98
C MET A 89 9.51 9.38 7.12
N THR A 90 10.56 9.69 7.87
CA THR A 90 11.59 8.70 8.21
C THR A 90 11.17 7.92 9.45
N TRP A 91 11.72 6.72 9.62
CA TRP A 91 11.49 5.92 10.83
C TRP A 91 11.99 6.61 12.10
N ASP A 92 13.00 7.47 12.01
CA ASP A 92 13.47 8.26 13.15
C ASP A 92 12.38 9.21 13.65
N TRP A 93 11.71 9.92 12.74
CA TRP A 93 10.58 10.78 13.10
C TRP A 93 9.40 9.98 13.64
N VAL A 94 9.07 8.85 13.03
CA VAL A 94 7.98 7.98 13.52
C VAL A 94 8.28 7.51 14.95
N ARG A 95 9.51 7.06 15.23
CA ARG A 95 9.90 6.59 16.57
C ARG A 95 9.85 7.68 17.65
N GLU A 96 10.09 8.93 17.28
CA GLU A 96 10.08 10.06 18.22
C GLU A 96 8.68 10.64 18.44
N LEU A 97 7.84 10.65 17.40
CA LEU A 97 6.56 11.37 17.39
C LEU A 97 5.35 10.47 17.64
N VAL A 98 5.49 9.15 17.44
CA VAL A 98 4.36 8.21 17.43
C VAL A 98 4.48 7.21 18.58
N THR A 99 3.42 7.10 19.38
CA THR A 99 3.35 6.14 20.51
C THR A 99 3.18 4.69 20.05
N SER A 100 2.44 4.47 18.97
CA SER A 100 2.17 3.15 18.40
C SER A 100 2.31 3.19 16.88
N PRO A 101 3.35 2.55 16.28
CA PRO A 101 3.52 2.52 14.83
C PRO A 101 2.30 1.93 14.10
N THR A 102 1.73 0.84 14.62
CA THR A 102 0.54 0.21 14.03
C THR A 102 -0.70 1.09 14.18
N GLY A 103 -0.86 1.74 15.34
CA GLY A 103 -1.94 2.71 15.56
C GLY A 103 -1.87 3.87 14.57
N PHE A 104 -0.68 4.43 14.37
CA PHE A 104 -0.47 5.49 13.39
C PHE A 104 -0.77 5.06 11.95
N ILE A 105 -0.32 3.86 11.54
CA ILE A 105 -0.65 3.32 10.22
C ILE A 105 -2.18 3.21 10.06
N ALA A 106 -2.87 2.68 11.07
CA ALA A 106 -4.33 2.56 11.05
C ALA A 106 -5.04 3.92 11.01
N GLU A 107 -4.53 4.93 11.72
CA GLU A 107 -5.04 6.32 11.66
C GLU A 107 -4.87 6.94 10.26
N GLN A 108 -3.74 6.68 9.59
CA GLN A 108 -3.51 7.17 8.23
C GLN A 108 -4.47 6.49 7.24
N VAL A 109 -4.68 5.18 7.37
CA VAL A 109 -5.67 4.45 6.56
C VAL A 109 -7.07 5.01 6.80
N GLN A 110 -7.46 5.23 8.05
CA GLN A 110 -8.75 5.86 8.40
C GLN A 110 -8.89 7.27 7.79
N SER A 111 -7.78 7.98 7.62
CA SER A 111 -7.74 9.34 7.04
C SER A 111 -7.74 9.37 5.51
N GLY A 112 -7.87 8.22 4.84
CA GLY A 112 -7.91 8.15 3.37
C GLY A 112 -6.57 7.89 2.70
N TYR A 113 -5.50 7.67 3.46
CA TYR A 113 -4.17 7.42 2.91
C TYR A 113 -3.90 5.93 2.71
N TYR A 114 -3.09 5.64 1.69
CA TYR A 114 -2.34 4.38 1.60
C TYR A 114 -1.01 4.57 2.32
N VAL A 115 -0.50 3.54 2.98
CA VAL A 115 0.79 3.62 3.67
C VAL A 115 1.81 2.74 2.96
N TYR A 116 2.76 3.39 2.27
CA TYR A 116 3.95 2.72 1.74
C TYR A 116 4.97 2.61 2.87
N LEU A 117 5.43 1.40 3.17
CA LEU A 117 6.47 1.15 4.18
C LEU A 117 7.37 -0.02 3.77
N SER A 118 8.48 -0.20 4.48
CA SER A 118 9.28 -1.42 4.40
C SER A 118 9.09 -2.26 5.66
N ALA A 119 8.85 -3.55 5.49
CA ALA A 119 8.76 -4.51 6.60
C ALA A 119 9.48 -5.82 6.25
N ASP A 120 9.76 -6.61 7.28
CA ASP A 120 10.41 -7.90 7.13
C ASP A 120 9.41 -8.97 6.69
N GLU A 121 9.56 -9.45 5.46
CA GLU A 121 8.69 -10.45 4.84
C GLU A 121 8.63 -11.77 5.61
N PHE A 122 9.62 -12.05 6.47
CA PHE A 122 9.61 -13.24 7.32
C PHE A 122 8.30 -13.35 8.12
N TYR A 123 7.73 -12.22 8.52
CA TYR A 123 6.51 -12.13 9.34
C TYR A 123 5.22 -11.94 8.54
N VAL A 124 5.30 -11.77 7.22
CA VAL A 124 4.15 -11.42 6.37
C VAL A 124 3.68 -12.64 5.58
N PRO A 125 2.47 -13.18 5.86
CA PRO A 125 1.92 -14.30 5.11
C PRO A 125 1.83 -14.01 3.60
N ARG A 126 1.91 -15.07 2.79
CA ARG A 126 1.79 -15.00 1.32
C ARG A 126 2.86 -14.13 0.64
N ARG A 127 4.05 -14.07 1.25
CA ARG A 127 5.26 -13.47 0.66
C ARG A 127 6.28 -14.55 0.32
N PRO A 128 7.14 -14.34 -0.69
CA PRO A 128 8.17 -15.31 -1.08
C PRO A 128 9.05 -15.79 0.09
N ASN A 129 9.30 -14.91 1.07
CA ASN A 129 10.20 -15.15 2.20
C ASN A 129 9.48 -15.43 3.54
N TYR A 130 8.15 -15.55 3.55
CA TYR A 130 7.38 -15.83 4.78
C TYR A 130 7.88 -17.09 5.48
N GLN A 131 8.33 -16.94 6.74
CA GLN A 131 8.93 -18.01 7.55
C GLN A 131 10.10 -18.77 6.87
N ARG A 132 10.77 -18.17 5.87
CA ARG A 132 11.90 -18.78 5.16
C ARG A 132 13.21 -18.05 5.44
N MET A 133 13.23 -16.72 5.31
CA MET A 133 14.40 -15.90 5.61
C MET A 133 13.99 -14.46 5.93
N HIS A 134 14.81 -13.77 6.72
CA HIS A 134 14.65 -12.34 6.97
C HIS A 134 14.97 -11.55 5.71
N PHE A 135 14.00 -10.78 5.24
CA PHE A 135 14.13 -9.98 4.03
C PHE A 135 13.24 -8.74 4.14
N VAL A 136 13.87 -7.57 4.24
CA VAL A 136 13.16 -6.29 4.30
C VAL A 136 12.76 -5.90 2.89
N HIS A 137 11.46 -5.73 2.67
CA HIS A 137 10.92 -5.36 1.37
C HIS A 137 9.81 -4.31 1.50
N ASP A 138 9.55 -3.58 0.41
CA ASP A 138 8.49 -2.59 0.38
C ASP A 138 7.10 -3.23 0.31
N MET A 139 6.13 -2.53 0.91
CA MET A 139 4.75 -2.95 1.08
C MET A 139 3.83 -1.75 1.01
N LEU A 140 2.64 -1.94 0.46
CA LEU A 140 1.59 -0.93 0.45
C LEU A 140 0.44 -1.40 1.33
N VAL A 141 0.21 -0.74 2.46
CA VAL A 141 -0.98 -0.95 3.28
C VAL A 141 -2.16 -0.26 2.60
N VAL A 142 -3.18 -1.04 2.26
CA VAL A 142 -4.40 -0.61 1.55
C VAL A 142 -5.64 -0.69 2.42
N GLY A 143 -5.52 -1.31 3.59
CA GLY A 143 -6.59 -1.38 4.57
C GLY A 143 -6.09 -1.71 5.96
N SER A 144 -6.92 -1.41 6.96
CA SER A 144 -6.65 -1.75 8.35
C SER A 144 -7.95 -1.90 9.15
N THR A 145 -7.89 -2.65 10.24
CA THR A 145 -8.86 -2.50 11.32
C THR A 145 -8.64 -1.16 12.03
N PRO A 146 -9.67 -0.54 12.63
CA PRO A 146 -9.55 0.73 13.35
C PRO A 146 -8.53 0.71 14.49
N ASP A 147 -8.33 -0.44 15.13
CA ASP A 147 -7.40 -0.64 16.24
C ASP A 147 -5.96 -0.96 15.79
N GLY A 148 -5.72 -1.13 14.49
CA GLY A 148 -4.41 -1.50 13.93
C GLY A 148 -3.95 -2.92 14.29
N SER A 149 -4.88 -3.82 14.66
CA SER A 149 -4.57 -5.23 14.91
C SER A 149 -4.39 -6.05 13.64
N GLN A 150 -5.01 -5.63 12.53
CA GLN A 150 -4.87 -6.28 11.22
C GLN A 150 -4.70 -5.24 10.12
N PHE A 151 -3.88 -5.60 9.13
CA PHE A 151 -3.65 -4.79 7.93
C PHE A 151 -3.92 -5.62 6.69
N GLU A 152 -4.36 -4.95 5.62
CA GLU A 152 -4.37 -5.51 4.29
C GLU A 152 -3.28 -4.84 3.47
N VAL A 153 -2.42 -5.63 2.84
CA VAL A 153 -1.23 -5.18 2.14
C VAL A 153 -1.22 -5.66 0.69
N ALA A 154 -0.82 -4.80 -0.24
CA ALA A 154 -0.56 -5.15 -1.63
C ALA A 154 0.91 -5.54 -1.87
N GLY A 155 1.16 -6.34 -2.89
CA GLY A 155 2.48 -6.60 -3.46
C GLY A 155 2.55 -7.98 -4.13
N PHE A 156 3.76 -8.47 -4.42
CA PHE A 156 3.93 -9.79 -5.04
C PHE A 156 3.80 -10.93 -4.02
N ASP A 157 3.14 -12.00 -4.44
CA ASP A 157 3.06 -13.25 -3.70
C ASP A 157 4.21 -14.21 -4.05
N GLU A 158 4.23 -15.37 -3.41
CA GLU A 158 5.21 -16.43 -3.67
C GLU A 158 5.19 -16.99 -5.10
N ARG A 159 4.18 -16.64 -5.92
CA ARG A 159 4.03 -17.04 -7.33
C ARG A 159 4.35 -15.90 -8.30
N GLY A 160 4.74 -14.72 -7.80
CA GLY A 160 4.99 -13.53 -8.60
C GLY A 160 3.72 -12.81 -9.05
N GLY A 161 2.55 -13.14 -8.50
CA GLY A 161 1.30 -12.43 -8.76
C GLY A 161 1.18 -11.19 -7.87
N TYR A 162 0.81 -10.05 -8.45
CA TYR A 162 0.50 -8.83 -7.69
C TYR A 162 -0.91 -8.91 -7.13
N LEU A 163 -1.06 -8.90 -5.80
CA LEU A 163 -2.35 -9.07 -5.11
C LEU A 163 -2.39 -8.36 -3.75
N THR A 164 -3.57 -8.36 -3.12
CA THR A 164 -3.74 -7.96 -1.71
C THR A 164 -3.86 -9.18 -0.79
N ALA A 165 -3.24 -9.10 0.39
CA ALA A 165 -3.25 -10.12 1.42
C ALA A 165 -3.45 -9.49 2.81
N ARG A 166 -4.03 -10.25 3.73
CA ARG A 166 -4.17 -9.87 5.15
C ARG A 166 -3.07 -10.52 5.98
#